data_AF-X1M400-F1
#
_entry.id   AF-X1M400-F1
#
_cell.length_a   1.000
_cell.length_b   1.000
_cell.length_c   1.000
_cell.angle_alpha   90.00
_cell.angle_beta   90.00
_cell.angle_gamma   90.00
#
_symmetry.space_group_name_H-M   'P 1'
#
loop_
_entity.id
_entity.type
_entity.pdbx_description
1 polymer ?
#
loop_
_entity_poly.entity_id
_entity_poly.type
_entity_poly.pdbx_seq_one_letter_code
_entity_poly.pdbx_strand_id
1 'polypeptide(L)'
;MNTHLLRALSAPEFNIDTVDIQRLVTYSERKGLPFLAVIKTVVKKLPQDFSQAGSSTSYPGWGLNEDTVSSLREFLGTLEEMKREAKKESLERLIYRVFLRFGYLQAGTKSKRLAQNLSYFLEVVKKFQKIENNLSFFDFMSYLDEMLTSYG
;
A
#
# COMPACT_ATOMS: atom_id res chain seq x y z
N MET A 1 -0.17 13.12 -4.27
CA MET A 1 0.70 11.92 -4.30
C MET A 1 0.64 11.07 -3.02
N ASN A 2 0.48 11.65 -1.82
CA ASN A 2 0.39 10.86 -0.57
C ASN A 2 -0.90 10.04 -0.45
N THR A 3 -2.01 10.47 -1.03
CA THR A 3 -3.34 9.82 -0.87
C THR A 3 -3.37 8.36 -1.29
N HIS A 4 -2.79 8.00 -2.44
CA HIS A 4 -2.78 6.61 -2.91
C HIS A 4 -1.90 5.72 -2.02
N LEU A 5 -0.76 6.24 -1.58
CA LEU A 5 0.16 5.53 -0.67
C LEU A 5 -0.48 5.33 0.72
N LEU A 6 -1.19 6.33 1.23
CA LEU A 6 -1.95 6.23 2.48
C LEU A 6 -3.06 5.20 2.37
N ARG A 7 -3.84 5.22 1.27
CA ARG A 7 -4.89 4.19 1.03
C ARG A 7 -4.30 2.78 0.95
N ALA A 8 -3.14 2.61 0.34
CA ALA A 8 -2.46 1.33 0.25
C ALA A 8 -1.95 0.84 1.62
N LEU A 9 -1.47 1.74 2.47
CA LEU A 9 -1.05 1.42 3.85
C LEU A 9 -2.23 1.07 4.76
N SER A 10 -3.43 1.58 4.47
CA SER A 10 -4.66 1.24 5.18
C SER A 10 -5.31 -0.06 4.69
N ALA A 11 -4.64 -0.84 3.83
CA ALA A 11 -5.19 -2.10 3.38
C ALA A 11 -5.27 -3.13 4.52
N PRO A 12 -6.24 -4.07 4.48
CA PRO A 12 -6.50 -4.99 5.59
C PRO A 12 -5.31 -5.79 6.12
N GLU A 13 -4.32 -6.10 5.26
CA GLU A 13 -3.13 -6.83 5.66
C GLU A 13 -2.22 -6.05 6.62
N PHE A 14 -2.18 -4.72 6.50
CA PHE A 14 -1.19 -3.91 7.19
C PHE A 14 -1.79 -3.30 8.45
N ASN A 15 -1.37 -3.84 9.60
CA ASN A 15 -1.81 -3.35 10.90
C ASN A 15 -0.97 -2.14 11.34
N ILE A 16 -1.27 -0.98 10.75
CA ILE A 16 -0.55 0.26 11.02
C ILE A 16 -1.46 1.23 11.77
N ASP A 17 -1.01 1.71 12.92
CA ASP A 17 -1.78 2.68 13.70
C ASP A 17 -1.90 4.01 12.95
N THR A 18 -3.11 4.55 12.89
CA THR A 18 -3.41 5.88 12.33
C THR A 18 -2.58 7.00 12.96
N VAL A 19 -2.27 6.93 14.25
CA VAL A 19 -1.43 7.91 14.95
C VAL A 19 0.00 7.86 14.42
N ASP A 20 0.51 6.65 14.18
CA ASP A 20 1.84 6.44 13.62
C ASP A 20 1.92 6.88 12.16
N ILE A 21 0.88 6.64 11.35
CA ILE A 21 0.75 7.22 10.00
C ILE A 21 0.82 8.75 10.07
N GLN A 22 0.06 9.37 10.97
CA GLN A 22 0.02 10.82 11.10
C GLN A 22 1.38 11.40 11.50
N ARG A 23 2.12 10.73 12.40
CA ARG A 23 3.50 11.11 12.77
C ARG A 23 4.43 11.08 11.57
N LEU A 24 4.36 10.03 10.77
CA LEU A 24 5.19 9.88 9.56
C LEU A 24 4.84 10.93 8.49
N VAL A 25 3.56 11.22 8.28
CA VAL A 25 3.11 12.25 7.33
C VAL A 25 3.59 13.63 7.78
N THR A 26 3.39 13.97 9.06
CA THR A 26 3.85 15.23 9.63
C THR A 26 5.36 15.41 9.47
N TYR A 27 6.14 14.33 9.67
CA TYR A 27 7.58 14.37 9.45
C TYR A 27 7.93 14.59 7.96
N SER A 28 7.24 13.90 7.06
CA SER A 28 7.38 14.04 5.61
C SER A 28 7.21 15.50 5.17
N GLU A 29 6.15 16.14 5.66
CA GLU A 29 5.82 17.54 5.35
C GLU A 29 6.85 18.50 5.95
N ARG A 30 7.19 18.35 7.23
CA ARG A 30 8.17 19.21 7.91
C ARG A 30 9.56 19.15 7.28
N LYS A 31 9.95 18.01 6.71
CA LYS A 31 11.26 17.81 6.08
C LYS A 31 11.23 18.00 4.56
N GLY A 32 10.07 18.24 3.96
CA GLY A 32 9.92 18.30 2.51
C GLY A 32 10.33 17.00 1.80
N LEU A 33 10.20 15.86 2.48
CA LEU A 33 10.59 14.55 1.93
C LEU A 33 9.38 13.84 1.33
N PRO A 34 9.55 13.03 0.28
CA PRO A 34 8.49 12.14 -0.20
C PRO A 34 8.10 11.11 0.87
N PHE A 35 6.81 10.88 1.06
CA PHE A 35 6.31 10.01 2.13
C PHE A 35 6.86 8.57 2.03
N LEU A 36 6.97 8.03 0.82
CA LEU A 36 7.60 6.72 0.60
C LEU A 36 9.08 6.69 1.03
N ALA A 37 9.82 7.80 0.86
CA ALA A 37 11.21 7.89 1.29
C ALA A 37 11.32 7.91 2.82
N VAL A 38 10.38 8.55 3.51
CA VAL A 38 10.27 8.49 4.98
C VAL A 38 10.04 7.06 5.44
N ILE A 39 9.05 6.36 4.87
CA ILE A 39 8.76 4.95 5.21
C ILE A 39 10.00 4.05 4.99
N LYS A 40 10.67 4.19 3.84
CA LYS A 40 11.92 3.46 3.56
C LYS A 40 13.02 3.78 4.57
N THR A 41 13.10 5.02 5.02
CA THR A 41 14.08 5.45 6.01
C THR A 41 13.80 4.83 7.37
N VAL A 42 12.54 4.82 7.81
CA VAL A 42 12.11 4.19 9.08
C VAL A 42 12.47 2.71 9.08
N VAL A 43 12.09 1.98 8.03
CA VAL A 43 12.35 0.53 7.93
C VAL A 43 13.84 0.21 7.86
N LYS A 44 14.66 1.08 7.25
CA LYS A 44 16.12 0.87 7.10
C LYS A 44 16.96 1.33 8.28
N LYS A 45 16.52 2.35 9.03
CA LYS A 45 17.35 3.03 10.07
C LYS A 45 17.01 2.62 11.50
N LEU A 46 16.13 1.66 11.73
CA LEU A 46 15.87 1.19 13.09
C LEU A 46 17.02 0.31 13.60
N PRO A 47 17.66 0.66 14.74
CA PRO A 47 18.67 -0.17 15.38
C PRO A 47 18.04 -1.43 16.00
N GLN A 48 18.85 -2.47 16.18
CA GLN A 48 18.46 -3.78 16.71
C GLN A 48 18.02 -3.81 18.19
N ASP A 49 18.02 -2.70 18.92
CA ASP A 49 17.79 -2.71 20.38
C ASP A 49 16.65 -1.78 20.80
N PHE A 50 15.46 -2.36 20.97
CA PHE A 50 14.32 -1.77 21.70
C PHE A 50 14.36 -2.10 23.22
N SER A 51 15.44 -2.72 23.71
CA SER A 51 15.49 -3.35 25.03
C SER A 51 16.03 -2.45 26.16
N GLN A 52 16.42 -1.20 25.92
CA GLN A 52 16.92 -0.34 27.01
C GLN A 52 16.15 0.97 27.14
N ALA A 53 15.29 0.99 28.16
CA ALA A 53 14.70 2.21 28.71
C ALA A 53 15.78 3.05 29.39
N GLY A 54 16.01 4.28 28.90
CA GLY A 54 16.92 5.19 29.57
C GLY A 54 17.23 6.49 28.84
N SER A 55 16.76 7.58 29.44
CA SER A 55 17.33 8.94 29.39
C SER A 55 16.95 9.89 28.23
N SER A 56 16.78 11.12 28.68
CA SER A 56 16.36 12.35 28.03
C SER A 56 17.35 12.90 27.01
N THR A 57 16.80 13.76 26.14
CA THR A 57 17.40 14.50 25.00
C THR A 57 17.32 13.76 23.66
N SER A 58 16.60 14.35 22.71
CA SER A 58 16.33 13.84 21.35
C SER A 58 17.61 13.32 20.69
N TYR A 59 17.73 12.10 20.16
CA TYR A 59 16.83 11.36 19.25
C TYR A 59 17.06 9.84 19.39
N PRO A 60 16.09 9.09 19.95
CA PRO A 60 15.94 7.64 19.79
C PRO A 60 14.53 7.36 19.22
N GLY A 61 14.32 7.67 17.94
CA GLY A 61 13.47 8.86 17.72
C GLY A 61 12.41 8.84 16.63
N TRP A 62 11.66 7.75 16.43
CA TRP A 62 10.43 7.81 15.62
C TRP A 62 9.14 7.74 16.43
N GLY A 63 9.19 7.16 17.64
CA GLY A 63 8.02 7.00 18.50
C GLY A 63 6.94 6.07 17.92
N LEU A 64 7.32 5.16 17.01
CA LEU A 64 6.41 4.22 16.36
C LEU A 64 6.40 2.89 17.11
N ASN A 65 5.27 2.20 17.05
CA ASN A 65 5.14 0.85 17.60
C ASN A 65 5.94 -0.16 16.75
N GLU A 66 6.48 -1.20 17.39
CA GLU A 66 7.21 -2.27 16.70
C GLU A 66 6.34 -2.97 15.64
N ASP A 67 5.08 -3.22 15.97
CA ASP A 67 4.09 -3.78 15.03
C ASP A 67 3.93 -2.90 13.78
N THR A 68 3.88 -1.57 13.96
CA THR A 68 3.81 -0.63 12.83
C THR A 68 5.06 -0.74 11.96
N VAL A 69 6.25 -0.80 12.57
CA VAL A 69 7.50 -0.96 11.80
C VAL A 69 7.51 -2.29 11.04
N SER A 70 7.05 -3.36 11.67
CA SER A 70 6.93 -4.68 11.06
C SER A 70 5.99 -4.65 9.87
N SER A 71 4.79 -4.09 10.03
CA SER A 71 3.82 -3.92 8.94
C SER A 71 4.32 -2.98 7.83
N LEU A 72 5.09 -1.93 8.15
CA LEU A 72 5.72 -1.08 7.13
C LEU A 72 6.80 -1.85 6.35
N ARG A 73 7.55 -2.73 7.00
CA ARG A 73 8.55 -3.58 6.33
C ARG A 73 7.86 -4.58 5.39
N GLU A 74 6.80 -5.22 5.85
CA GLU A 74 5.98 -6.11 5.05
C GLU A 74 5.35 -5.39 3.86
N PHE A 75 4.76 -4.22 4.09
CA PHE A 75 4.22 -3.35 3.04
C PHE A 75 5.25 -3.05 1.95
N LEU A 76 6.47 -2.63 2.31
CA LEU A 76 7.54 -2.38 1.34
C LEU A 76 7.95 -3.65 0.59
N GLY A 77 7.99 -4.80 1.27
CA GLY A 77 8.26 -6.10 0.66
C GLY A 77 7.22 -6.47 -0.38
N THR A 78 5.94 -6.32 -0.03
CA THR A 78 4.80 -6.56 -0.92
C THR A 78 4.82 -5.63 -2.12
N LEU A 79 5.12 -4.33 -1.95
CA LEU A 79 5.25 -3.40 -3.08
C LEU A 79 6.34 -3.82 -4.07
N GLU A 80 7.50 -4.27 -3.58
CA GLU A 80 8.59 -4.73 -4.45
C GLU A 80 8.25 -6.06 -5.14
N GLU A 81 7.54 -6.97 -4.46
CA GLU A 81 6.96 -8.16 -5.09
C GLU A 81 6.03 -7.76 -6.24
N MET A 82 5.04 -6.90 -5.99
CA MET A 82 4.07 -6.47 -7.01
C MET A 82 4.76 -5.76 -8.18
N LYS A 83 5.79 -4.95 -7.93
CA LYS A 83 6.58 -4.30 -8.98
C LYS A 83 7.31 -5.30 -9.87
N ARG A 84 7.80 -6.42 -9.31
CA ARG A 84 8.43 -7.49 -10.09
C ARG A 84 7.41 -8.30 -10.87
N GLU A 85 6.27 -8.63 -10.26
CA GLU A 85 5.18 -9.37 -10.90
C GLU A 85 4.52 -8.58 -12.02
N ALA A 86 4.42 -7.25 -11.90
CA ALA A 86 3.84 -6.38 -12.93
C ALA A 86 4.58 -6.43 -14.28
N LYS A 87 5.82 -6.95 -14.31
CA LYS A 87 6.60 -7.16 -15.54
C LYS A 87 6.36 -8.52 -16.20
N LYS A 88 5.68 -9.44 -15.51
CA LYS A 88 5.58 -10.86 -15.89
C LYS A 88 4.13 -11.34 -16.03
N GLU A 89 3.25 -10.82 -15.19
CA GLU A 89 1.88 -11.29 -15.06
C GLU A 89 0.92 -10.47 -15.93
N SER A 90 -0.19 -11.10 -16.33
CA SER A 90 -1.31 -10.37 -16.93
C SER A 90 -1.92 -9.40 -15.91
N LEU A 91 -2.59 -8.34 -16.39
CA LEU A 91 -3.23 -7.34 -15.53
C LEU A 91 -4.25 -7.96 -14.56
N GLU A 92 -5.12 -8.86 -15.01
CA GLU A 92 -6.04 -9.60 -14.13
C GLU A 92 -5.28 -10.31 -13.01
N ARG A 93 -4.22 -11.04 -13.34
CA ARG A 93 -3.46 -11.83 -12.39
C ARG A 93 -2.68 -10.96 -11.42
N LEU A 94 -2.17 -9.82 -11.88
CA LEU A 94 -1.54 -8.80 -11.04
C LEU A 94 -2.55 -8.21 -10.04
N ILE A 95 -3.75 -7.83 -10.50
CA ILE A 95 -4.79 -7.26 -9.64
C ILE A 95 -5.29 -8.30 -8.62
N TYR A 96 -5.48 -9.55 -9.03
CA TYR A 96 -5.82 -10.63 -8.11
C TYR A 96 -4.74 -10.83 -7.04
N ARG A 97 -3.45 -10.79 -7.43
CA ARG A 97 -2.32 -10.88 -6.48
C ARG A 97 -2.31 -9.70 -5.51
N VAL A 98 -2.61 -8.48 -5.97
CA VAL A 98 -2.78 -7.32 -5.09
C VAL A 98 -3.92 -7.57 -4.10
N PHE A 99 -5.08 -8.04 -4.55
CA PHE A 99 -6.20 -8.35 -3.65
C PHE A 99 -5.85 -9.38 -2.59
N LEU A 100 -5.06 -10.39 -2.96
CA LEU A 100 -4.59 -11.40 -2.04
C LEU A 100 -3.59 -10.84 -1.04
N ARG A 101 -2.51 -10.21 -1.52
CA ARG A 101 -1.38 -9.73 -0.71
C ARG A 101 -1.70 -8.53 0.18
N PHE A 102 -2.72 -7.77 -0.17
CA PHE A 102 -3.20 -6.64 0.63
C PHE A 102 -4.37 -7.05 1.55
N GLY A 103 -4.70 -8.34 1.64
CA GLY A 103 -5.69 -8.87 2.58
C GLY A 103 -7.15 -8.64 2.17
N TYR A 104 -7.41 -8.05 0.99
CA TYR A 104 -8.76 -7.75 0.53
C TYR A 104 -9.61 -9.01 0.30
N LEU A 105 -9.02 -10.10 -0.22
CA LEU A 105 -9.75 -11.37 -0.39
C LEU A 105 -10.19 -11.95 0.96
N GLN A 106 -9.31 -11.94 1.96
CA GLN A 106 -9.64 -12.40 3.30
C GLN A 106 -10.71 -11.51 3.95
N ALA A 107 -10.56 -10.18 3.86
CA ALA A 107 -11.57 -9.24 4.33
C ALA A 107 -12.94 -9.44 3.63
N GLY A 108 -12.93 -9.79 2.34
CA GLY A 108 -14.12 -10.11 1.56
C GLY A 108 -14.92 -11.29 2.11
N THR A 109 -14.26 -12.28 2.74
CA THR A 109 -14.97 -13.41 3.38
C THR A 109 -15.86 -12.97 4.55
N LYS A 110 -15.56 -11.82 5.16
CA LYS A 110 -16.31 -11.23 6.27
C LYS A 110 -17.31 -10.16 5.80
N SER A 111 -17.26 -9.75 4.54
CA SER A 111 -18.10 -8.67 3.99
C SER A 111 -18.57 -9.01 2.59
N LYS A 112 -19.86 -9.39 2.47
CA LYS A 112 -20.49 -9.72 1.18
C LYS A 112 -20.38 -8.58 0.17
N ARG A 113 -20.54 -7.33 0.61
CA ARG A 113 -20.41 -6.15 -0.24
C ARG A 113 -18.99 -6.01 -0.79
N LEU A 114 -17.97 -6.22 0.05
CA LEU A 114 -16.58 -6.16 -0.40
C LEU A 114 -16.28 -7.27 -1.41
N ALA A 115 -16.68 -8.52 -1.12
CA ALA A 115 -16.50 -9.63 -2.04
C ALA A 115 -17.15 -9.37 -3.42
N GLN A 116 -18.38 -8.83 -3.43
CA GLN A 116 -19.06 -8.45 -4.66
C GLN A 116 -18.29 -7.37 -5.43
N ASN A 117 -17.80 -6.33 -4.75
CA ASN A 117 -17.03 -5.26 -5.37
C ASN A 117 -15.71 -5.76 -5.96
N LEU A 118 -14.99 -6.64 -5.26
CA LEU A 118 -13.73 -7.23 -5.76
C LEU A 118 -13.96 -8.09 -6.99
N SER A 119 -15.00 -8.94 -6.97
CA SER A 119 -15.38 -9.76 -8.13
C SER A 119 -15.80 -8.90 -9.32
N TYR A 120 -16.62 -7.87 -9.09
CA TYR A 120 -17.05 -6.95 -10.15
C TYR A 120 -15.85 -6.22 -10.77
N PHE A 121 -14.90 -5.75 -9.94
CA PHE A 121 -13.69 -5.10 -10.43
C PHE A 121 -12.85 -6.03 -11.31
N LEU A 122 -12.67 -7.30 -10.93
CA LEU A 122 -11.98 -8.29 -11.76
C LEU A 122 -12.70 -8.54 -13.09
N GLU A 123 -14.04 -8.54 -13.10
CA GLU A 123 -14.79 -8.64 -14.35
C GLU A 123 -14.57 -7.44 -15.28
N VAL A 124 -14.53 -6.22 -14.72
CA VAL A 124 -14.23 -5.00 -15.48
C VAL A 124 -12.83 -5.11 -16.10
N VAL A 125 -11.83 -5.50 -15.30
CA VAL A 125 -10.46 -5.73 -15.77
C VAL A 125 -10.41 -6.74 -16.91
N LYS A 126 -11.09 -7.88 -16.76
CA LYS A 126 -11.18 -8.92 -17.81
C LYS A 126 -11.76 -8.39 -19.11
N LYS A 127 -12.83 -7.60 -19.02
CA LYS A 127 -13.46 -6.98 -20.20
C LYS A 127 -12.50 -5.99 -20.85
N PHE A 128 -11.81 -5.18 -20.06
CA PHE A 128 -10.83 -4.21 -20.54
C PHE A 128 -9.68 -4.89 -21.29
N GLN A 129 -9.09 -5.94 -20.70
CA GLN A 129 -8.01 -6.70 -21.33
C GLN A 129 -8.42 -7.39 -22.64
N LYS A 130 -9.69 -7.76 -22.80
CA LYS A 130 -10.20 -8.35 -24.05
C LYS A 130 -10.36 -7.32 -25.17
N ILE A 131 -10.70 -6.09 -24.83
CA ILE A 131 -10.93 -5.01 -25.81
C ILE A 131 -9.59 -4.49 -26.32
N GLU A 132 -8.65 -4.25 -25.41
CA GLU A 132 -7.35 -3.70 -25.76
C GLU A 132 -6.23 -4.71 -25.43
N ASN A 133 -6.01 -5.61 -26.40
CA ASN A 133 -4.96 -6.62 -26.36
C ASN A 133 -3.63 -6.03 -25.87
N ASN A 134 -3.06 -6.64 -24.82
CA ASN A 134 -1.78 -6.28 -24.20
C ASN A 134 -1.73 -4.93 -23.47
N LEU A 135 -2.85 -4.48 -22.89
CA LEU A 135 -2.83 -3.30 -22.03
C LEU A 135 -1.85 -3.48 -20.85
N SER A 136 -0.92 -2.54 -20.71
CA SER A 136 -0.05 -2.51 -19.55
C SER A 136 -0.84 -2.09 -18.31
N PHE A 137 -0.33 -2.41 -17.12
CA PHE A 137 -0.93 -1.92 -15.88
C PHE A 137 -1.02 -0.39 -15.82
N PHE A 138 -0.05 0.32 -16.41
CA PHE A 138 -0.05 1.78 -16.42
C PHE A 138 -1.19 2.33 -17.27
N ASP A 139 -1.38 1.79 -18.48
CA ASP A 139 -2.45 2.23 -19.38
C ASP A 139 -3.82 2.00 -18.72
N PHE A 140 -3.98 0.87 -18.01
CA PHE A 140 -5.24 0.56 -17.33
C PHE A 140 -5.55 1.55 -16.22
N MET A 141 -4.54 1.91 -15.43
CA MET A 141 -4.72 2.87 -14.35
C MET A 141 -5.05 4.26 -14.88
N SER A 142 -4.45 4.67 -16.01
CA SER A 142 -4.80 5.92 -16.69
C SER A 142 -6.26 5.92 -17.16
N TYR A 143 -6.70 4.87 -17.86
CA TYR A 143 -8.11 4.78 -18.29
C TYR A 143 -9.10 4.71 -17.13
N LEU A 144 -8.74 4.01 -16.05
CA LEU A 144 -9.58 3.94 -14.86
C LEU A 144 -9.71 5.33 -14.19
N ASP A 145 -8.62 6.10 -14.12
CA ASP A 145 -8.63 7.45 -13.55
C ASP A 145 -9.47 8.41 -14.41
N GLU A 146 -9.33 8.34 -15.73
CA GLU A 146 -10.17 9.09 -16.68
C GLU A 146 -11.66 8.73 -16.54
N MET A 147 -11.98 7.44 -16.44
CA MET A 147 -13.36 7.01 -16.20
C MET A 147 -13.88 7.53 -14.85
N LEU A 148 -13.14 7.35 -13.76
CA LEU A 148 -13.60 7.78 -12.43
C LEU A 148 -13.75 9.30 -12.33
N THR A 149 -12.87 10.08 -12.96
CA THR A 149 -12.98 11.55 -13.01
C THR A 149 -14.15 12.01 -13.88
N SER A 150 -14.55 11.24 -14.90
CA SER A 150 -15.74 11.53 -15.70
C SER A 150 -17.06 11.30 -14.96
N TYR A 151 -17.06 10.50 -13.88
CA TYR A 151 -18.25 10.19 -13.08
C TYR A 151 -18.49 11.13 -11.89
N GLY A 152 -17.59 12.08 -11.61
CA GLY A 152 -17.76 13.12 -10.57
C GLY A 152 -17.36 12.66 -9.18
#